data_AF-A0A0B0HEZ5-F1
#
_entry.id   AF-A0A0B0HEZ5-F1
#
_cell.length_a   1.000
_cell.length_b   1.000
_cell.length_c   1.000
_cell.angle_alpha   90.00
_cell.angle_beta   90.00
_cell.angle_gamma   90.00
#
_symmetry.space_group_name_H-M   'P 1'
#
loop_
_entity.id
_entity.type
_entity.pdbx_description
1 polymer ?
#
loop_
_entity_poly.entity_id
_entity_poly.type
_entity_poly.pdbx_seq_one_letter_code
_entity_poly.pdbx_strand_id
1 'polypeptide(L)'
;MSNWQRCLHTLETEIPVQQYNTWIRPLQSVEEDGLVRLLAPNAFVLDWVQKNYLTRLTELSSQVWDESAPEIRLEIGSVDQAPQNQPAGSSPEPTAKPGNNSPASIRTPASAGISSNLNPNFTFDTFVEGKSNQLARAASVQIAENPGTVYNPLFIYGGVGLGKTHLMHAVGNLIINKNPEAKVVYLHSEGFCCRNGTSPAAQQD
;
A
#
# COMPACT_ATOMS: atom_id res chain seq x y z
N MET A 1 -27.46 -20.08 -6.61
CA MET A 1 -26.71 -18.81 -6.50
C MET A 1 -26.93 -18.32 -5.09
N SER A 2 -25.87 -18.16 -4.31
CA SER A 2 -26.04 -17.68 -2.94
C SER A 2 -26.61 -16.25 -2.96
N ASN A 3 -27.35 -15.88 -1.92
CA ASN A 3 -27.98 -14.56 -1.83
C ASN A 3 -26.94 -13.44 -1.90
N TRP A 4 -25.73 -13.68 -1.39
CA TRP A 4 -24.61 -12.76 -1.52
C TRP A 4 -24.13 -12.54 -2.97
N GLN A 5 -24.12 -13.58 -3.79
CA GLN A 5 -23.76 -13.46 -5.21
C GLN A 5 -24.75 -12.56 -5.96
N ARG A 6 -26.03 -12.54 -5.55
CA ARG A 6 -27.01 -11.59 -6.10
C ARG A 6 -26.70 -10.16 -5.69
N CYS A 7 -26.34 -9.92 -4.43
CA CYS A 7 -25.90 -8.60 -3.97
C CYS A 7 -24.69 -8.10 -4.77
N LEU A 8 -23.68 -8.95 -4.99
CA LEU A 8 -22.47 -8.59 -5.75
C LEU A 8 -22.77 -8.28 -7.23
N HIS A 9 -23.73 -8.97 -7.85
CA HIS A 9 -24.09 -8.74 -9.24
C HIS A 9 -24.90 -7.44 -9.42
N THR A 10 -25.79 -7.12 -8.48
CA THR A 10 -26.46 -5.81 -8.46
C THR A 10 -25.42 -4.70 -8.29
N LEU A 11 -24.46 -4.89 -7.39
CA LEU A 11 -23.37 -3.95 -7.13
C LEU A 11 -22.42 -3.78 -8.33
N GLU A 12 -22.18 -4.83 -9.11
CA GLU A 12 -21.42 -4.79 -10.37
C GLU A 12 -22.08 -3.91 -11.43
N THR A 13 -23.41 -3.87 -11.45
CA THR A 13 -24.18 -3.08 -12.43
C THR A 13 -24.27 -1.60 -12.05
N GLU A 14 -24.20 -1.29 -10.75
CA GLU A 14 -24.27 0.09 -10.23
C GLU A 14 -22.91 0.80 -10.20
N ILE A 15 -21.80 0.06 -10.09
CA ILE A 15 -20.45 0.61 -9.89
C ILE A 15 -19.64 0.58 -11.20
N PRO A 16 -18.79 1.59 -11.47
CA PRO A 16 -17.83 1.51 -12.56
C PRO A 16 -16.95 0.26 -12.50
N VAL A 17 -16.79 -0.43 -13.63
CA VAL A 17 -16.03 -1.69 -13.77
C VAL A 17 -14.62 -1.62 -13.17
N GLN A 18 -13.97 -0.46 -13.23
CA GLN A 18 -12.65 -0.24 -12.60
C GLN A 18 -12.69 -0.34 -11.07
N GLN A 19 -13.70 0.25 -10.43
CA GLN A 19 -13.87 0.19 -8.99
C GLN A 19 -14.28 -1.22 -8.55
N TYR A 20 -15.18 -1.86 -9.31
CA TYR A 20 -15.55 -3.25 -9.04
C TYR A 20 -14.35 -4.20 -9.08
N ASN A 21 -13.53 -4.13 -10.13
CA ASN A 21 -12.34 -4.97 -10.27
C ASN A 21 -11.27 -4.72 -9.20
N THR A 22 -11.19 -3.50 -8.68
CA THR A 22 -10.17 -3.10 -7.71
C THR A 22 -10.57 -3.46 -6.28
N TRP A 23 -11.85 -3.26 -5.94
CA TRP A 23 -12.29 -3.24 -4.54
C TRP A 23 -13.26 -4.35 -4.19
N ILE A 24 -14.06 -4.81 -5.14
CA ILE A 24 -15.14 -5.79 -4.91
C ILE A 24 -14.73 -7.19 -5.37
N ARG A 25 -14.11 -7.30 -6.55
CA ARG A 25 -13.62 -8.56 -7.12
C ARG A 25 -12.64 -9.34 -6.22
N PRO A 26 -11.70 -8.71 -5.49
CA PRO A 26 -10.80 -9.46 -4.62
C PRO A 26 -11.43 -9.84 -3.27
N LEU A 27 -12.66 -9.40 -2.97
CA LEU A 27 -13.35 -9.78 -1.74
C LEU A 27 -13.86 -11.21 -1.85
N GLN A 28 -13.59 -12.01 -0.82
CA GLN A 28 -14.16 -13.35 -0.69
C GLN A 28 -15.27 -13.30 0.35
N SER A 29 -16.39 -13.96 0.05
CA SER A 29 -17.54 -14.02 0.94
C SER A 29 -17.71 -15.42 1.54
N VAL A 30 -17.83 -15.49 2.86
CA VAL A 30 -18.12 -16.71 3.59
C VAL A 30 -19.45 -16.52 4.32
N GLU A 31 -20.42 -17.35 4.00
CA GLU A 31 -21.73 -17.39 4.66
C GLU A 31 -21.69 -18.50 5.72
N GLU A 32 -21.78 -18.15 7.00
CA GLU A 32 -21.71 -19.11 8.11
C GLU A 32 -22.73 -18.71 9.20
N ASP A 33 -23.62 -19.63 9.60
CA ASP A 33 -24.60 -19.47 10.70
C ASP A 33 -25.40 -18.15 10.73
N GLY A 34 -25.84 -17.64 9.57
CA GLY A 34 -26.61 -16.39 9.47
C GLY A 34 -25.78 -15.11 9.56
N LEU A 35 -24.45 -15.24 9.44
CA LEU A 35 -23.49 -14.15 9.34
C LEU A 35 -22.86 -14.16 7.93
N VAL A 36 -22.64 -12.98 7.36
CA VAL A 36 -21.89 -12.85 6.11
C VAL A 36 -20.54 -12.22 6.41
N ARG A 37 -19.47 -13.00 6.25
CA ARG A 37 -18.09 -12.55 6.42
C ARG A 37 -17.49 -12.17 5.07
N LEU A 38 -17.03 -10.93 4.96
CA LEU A 38 -16.32 -10.41 3.80
C LEU A 38 -14.84 -10.29 4.11
N LEU A 39 -14.07 -11.16 3.45
CA LEU A 39 -12.64 -11.28 3.57
C LEU A 39 -11.99 -10.37 2.53
N ALA A 40 -11.38 -9.29 3.00
CA ALA A 40 -10.61 -8.39 2.17
C ALA A 40 -9.11 -8.80 2.18
N PRO A 41 -8.40 -8.65 1.04
CA PRO A 41 -7.00 -9.03 0.93
C PRO A 41 -6.06 -8.14 1.78
N ASN A 42 -6.50 -6.94 2.14
CA ASN A 42 -5.72 -6.01 2.96
C ASN A 42 -6.64 -4.99 3.67
N ALA A 43 -6.10 -4.33 4.70
CA ALA A 43 -6.81 -3.34 5.51
C ALA A 43 -7.31 -2.12 4.71
N PHE A 44 -6.62 -1.73 3.63
CA PHE A 44 -7.02 -0.59 2.81
C PHE A 44 -8.27 -0.88 1.99
N VAL A 45 -8.34 -2.08 1.40
CA VAL A 45 -9.53 -2.56 0.69
C VAL A 45 -10.69 -2.69 1.67
N LEU A 46 -10.44 -3.22 2.87
CA LEU A 46 -11.45 -3.29 3.93
C LEU A 46 -11.97 -1.90 4.29
N ASP A 47 -11.10 -0.96 4.66
CA ASP A 47 -11.48 0.40 5.08
C ASP A 47 -12.22 1.14 3.95
N TRP A 48 -11.78 0.97 2.71
CA TRP A 48 -12.42 1.61 1.56
C TRP A 48 -13.80 1.03 1.28
N VAL A 49 -13.95 -0.30 1.32
CA VAL A 49 -15.25 -0.98 1.16
C VAL A 49 -16.18 -0.64 2.32
N GLN A 50 -15.64 -0.59 3.55
CA GLN A 50 -16.39 -0.23 4.75
C GLN A 50 -16.90 1.22 4.68
N LYS A 51 -16.08 2.17 4.23
CA LYS A 51 -16.47 3.59 4.17
C LYS A 51 -17.44 3.89 3.04
N ASN A 52 -17.24 3.30 1.87
CA ASN A 52 -17.98 3.67 0.67
C ASN A 52 -19.18 2.75 0.37
N TYR A 53 -19.09 1.47 0.76
CA TYR A 53 -20.06 0.45 0.35
C TYR A 53 -20.78 -0.23 1.51
N LEU A 54 -20.37 -0.06 2.78
CA LEU A 54 -21.07 -0.69 3.91
C LEU A 54 -22.55 -0.31 3.95
N THR A 55 -22.89 0.97 3.78
CA THR A 55 -24.29 1.44 3.74
C THR A 55 -25.06 0.75 2.61
N ARG A 56 -24.47 0.69 1.41
CA ARG A 56 -25.11 0.08 0.24
C ARG A 56 -25.24 -1.44 0.36
N LEU A 57 -24.23 -2.12 0.90
CA LEU A 57 -24.26 -3.56 1.17
C LEU A 57 -25.33 -3.90 2.21
N THR A 58 -25.51 -3.04 3.22
CA THR A 58 -26.56 -3.21 4.24
C THR A 58 -27.95 -3.07 3.61
N GLU A 59 -28.17 -2.07 2.75
CA GLU A 59 -29.43 -1.92 2.00
C GLU A 59 -29.70 -3.08 1.04
N LEU A 60 -28.68 -3.56 0.32
CA LEU A 60 -28.83 -4.72 -0.56
C LEU A 60 -29.09 -6.00 0.24
N SER A 61 -28.47 -6.14 1.41
CA SER A 61 -28.73 -7.28 2.30
C SER A 61 -30.17 -7.30 2.81
N SER A 62 -30.76 -6.15 3.16
CA SER A 62 -32.16 -6.10 3.59
C SER A 62 -33.17 -6.25 2.44
N GLN A 63 -32.78 -5.94 1.20
CA GLN A 63 -33.61 -6.20 0.02
C GLN A 63 -33.58 -7.68 -0.42
N VAL A 64 -32.46 -8.36 -0.19
CA VAL A 64 -32.28 -9.77 -0.58
C VAL A 64 -32.70 -10.72 0.55
N TRP A 65 -32.66 -10.28 1.81
CA TRP A 65 -33.16 -11.01 2.98
C TRP A 65 -34.35 -10.27 3.62
N ASP A 66 -35.57 -10.77 3.39
CA ASP A 66 -36.84 -10.14 3.83
C ASP A 66 -36.97 -9.94 5.36
N GLU A 67 -36.57 -10.92 6.20
CA GLU A 67 -36.95 -10.96 7.64
C GLU A 67 -35.78 -11.16 8.62
N SER A 68 -34.56 -11.39 8.12
CA SER A 68 -33.34 -11.48 8.93
C SER A 68 -32.14 -11.07 8.10
N ALA A 69 -31.81 -9.78 8.16
CA ALA A 69 -30.58 -9.27 7.57
C ALA A 69 -29.39 -9.89 8.35
N PRO A 70 -28.52 -10.67 7.69
CA PRO A 70 -27.34 -11.22 8.33
C PRO A 70 -26.40 -10.08 8.74
N GLU A 71 -25.76 -10.20 9.90
CA GLU A 71 -24.73 -9.24 10.31
C GLU A 71 -23.55 -9.35 9.31
N ILE A 72 -23.17 -8.22 8.70
CA ILE A 72 -22.07 -8.17 7.74
C ILE A 72 -20.79 -7.88 8.53
N ARG A 73 -19.88 -8.86 8.59
CA ARG A 73 -18.57 -8.68 9.19
C ARG A 73 -17.50 -8.57 8.12
N LEU A 74 -16.81 -7.44 8.12
CA LEU A 74 -15.65 -7.22 7.29
C LEU A 74 -14.41 -7.64 8.07
N GLU A 75 -13.65 -8.57 7.52
CA GLU A 75 -12.43 -9.09 8.12
C GLU A 75 -11.31 -9.09 7.10
N ILE A 76 -10.08 -8.97 7.60
CA ILE A 76 -8.88 -9.07 6.76
C ILE A 76 -8.50 -10.54 6.70
N GLY A 77 -8.45 -11.11 5.50
CA GLY A 77 -8.09 -12.51 5.32
C GLY A 77 -8.37 -13.01 3.93
N SER A 78 -8.14 -14.30 3.73
CA SER A 78 -8.53 -15.06 2.55
C SER A 78 -8.95 -16.44 3.03
N VAL A 79 -9.90 -17.10 2.34
CA VAL A 79 -10.41 -18.43 2.74
C VAL A 79 -9.33 -19.51 2.82
N ASP A 80 -8.14 -19.26 2.24
CA ASP A 80 -6.96 -20.13 2.35
C ASP A 80 -6.17 -19.97 3.66
N GLN A 81 -6.56 -19.08 4.57
CA GLN A 81 -5.99 -18.98 5.91
C GLN A 81 -7.00 -19.45 6.97
N ALA A 82 -6.87 -20.72 7.34
CA ALA A 82 -7.51 -21.25 8.54
C ALA A 82 -7.11 -20.43 9.79
N PRO A 83 -8.04 -20.24 10.75
CA PRO A 83 -7.88 -19.28 11.84
C PRO A 83 -6.98 -19.84 12.94
N GLN A 84 -5.97 -19.06 13.36
CA GLN A 84 -5.41 -19.20 14.70
C GLN A 84 -5.70 -17.94 15.51
N ASN A 85 -6.77 -18.07 16.29
CA ASN A 85 -7.10 -17.43 17.57
C ASN A 85 -6.09 -16.40 18.10
N GLN A 86 -6.58 -15.17 18.29
CA GLN A 86 -6.17 -14.36 19.44
C GLN A 86 -6.63 -15.03 20.74
N PRO A 87 -5.90 -14.81 21.84
CA PRO A 87 -6.53 -14.05 22.92
C PRO A 87 -5.65 -12.93 23.48
N ALA A 88 -6.32 -11.91 24.00
CA ALA A 88 -5.72 -10.80 24.74
C ALA A 88 -5.04 -11.24 26.05
N GLY A 89 -3.96 -10.55 26.40
CA GLY A 89 -3.58 -10.28 27.79
C GLY A 89 -2.50 -11.17 28.43
N SER A 90 -1.52 -10.48 29.04
CA SER A 90 -0.64 -10.88 30.16
C SER A 90 0.79 -11.36 29.81
N SER A 91 1.75 -10.60 30.35
CA SER A 91 3.20 -10.86 30.46
C SER A 91 3.52 -12.31 30.86
N PRO A 92 4.65 -12.88 30.41
CA PRO A 92 5.85 -12.80 31.26
C PRO A 92 7.16 -12.50 30.51
N GLU A 93 8.05 -11.83 31.22
CA GLU A 93 9.48 -11.70 30.97
C GLU A 93 10.12 -13.09 30.70
N PRO A 94 11.12 -13.17 29.81
CA PRO A 94 12.47 -13.39 30.33
C PRO A 94 13.55 -12.57 29.63
N THR A 95 14.40 -12.01 30.48
CA THR A 95 15.78 -11.56 30.29
C THR A 95 16.60 -12.39 29.30
N ALA A 96 17.15 -11.75 28.27
CA ALA A 96 18.61 -11.67 27.99
C ALA A 96 18.92 -11.07 26.59
N LYS A 97 19.63 -9.94 26.59
CA LYS A 97 20.39 -9.32 25.47
C LYS A 97 21.69 -10.12 25.19
N PRO A 98 22.54 -9.80 24.18
CA PRO A 98 22.52 -8.64 23.24
C PRO A 98 22.78 -8.97 21.74
N GLY A 99 22.46 -8.00 20.87
CA GLY A 99 22.90 -8.00 19.46
C GLY A 99 22.31 -6.84 18.65
N ASN A 100 22.75 -5.62 18.95
CA ASN A 100 22.38 -4.38 18.28
C ASN A 100 22.64 -4.42 16.75
N ASN A 101 21.66 -3.99 15.94
CA ASN A 101 21.79 -2.78 15.10
C ASN A 101 20.51 -2.53 14.26
N SER A 102 19.57 -1.78 14.86
CA SER A 102 18.72 -0.86 14.10
C SER A 102 19.34 0.53 14.22
N PRO A 103 19.58 1.27 13.14
CA PRO A 103 19.69 2.71 13.22
C PRO A 103 18.30 3.30 13.01
N ALA A 104 17.58 3.48 14.12
CA ALA A 104 16.81 4.70 14.27
C ALA A 104 17.83 5.84 14.39
N SER A 105 17.76 6.84 13.52
CA SER A 105 18.44 8.11 13.75
C SER A 105 17.53 9.25 13.39
N ILE A 106 16.76 9.69 14.37
CA ILE A 106 16.36 11.09 14.50
C ILE A 106 17.66 11.88 14.69
N ARG A 107 17.95 12.82 13.79
CA ARG A 107 18.85 13.95 14.07
C ARG A 107 18.17 15.26 13.65
N THR A 108 18.20 16.17 14.60
CA THR A 108 17.73 17.57 14.64
C THR A 108 18.52 18.48 13.68
N PRO A 109 18.12 19.76 13.50
CA PRO A 109 18.25 20.49 12.24
C PRO A 109 19.63 21.11 12.06
N ALA A 110 20.22 20.95 10.89
CA ALA A 110 21.29 21.80 10.41
C ALA A 110 21.28 21.82 8.87
N SER A 111 21.29 23.04 8.33
CA SER A 111 21.21 23.42 6.92
C SER A 111 19.83 23.30 6.27
N ALA A 112 19.31 24.46 5.84
CA ALA A 112 18.16 24.60 4.95
C ALA A 112 18.50 24.06 3.54
N GLY A 113 18.74 22.75 3.45
CA GLY A 113 18.89 21.98 2.23
C GLY A 113 17.79 20.93 2.18
N ILE A 114 17.25 20.68 0.99
CA ILE A 114 16.23 19.64 0.80
C ILE A 114 16.89 18.29 1.13
N SER A 115 16.54 17.68 2.27
CA SER A 115 17.04 16.35 2.63
C SER A 115 16.42 15.33 1.68
N SER A 116 17.28 14.59 0.97
CA SER A 116 16.85 13.70 -0.11
C SER A 116 16.04 12.47 0.36
N ASN A 117 15.97 12.20 1.68
CA ASN A 117 15.26 11.06 2.28
C ASN A 117 15.58 9.71 1.62
N LEU A 118 16.80 9.56 1.09
CA LEU A 118 17.26 8.34 0.45
C LEU A 118 18.01 7.45 1.45
N ASN A 119 17.76 6.14 1.40
CA ASN A 119 18.53 5.13 2.11
C ASN A 119 19.84 4.81 1.35
N PRO A 120 21.03 5.04 1.92
CA PRO A 120 22.31 4.80 1.25
C PRO A 120 22.63 3.31 1.00
N ASN A 121 21.95 2.38 1.68
CA ASN A 121 22.18 0.94 1.50
C ASN A 121 21.56 0.38 0.21
N PHE A 122 20.64 1.12 -0.41
CA PHE A 122 19.97 0.71 -1.64
C PHE A 122 20.70 1.30 -2.84
N THR A 123 21.68 0.55 -3.35
CA THR A 123 22.46 0.90 -4.55
C THR A 123 22.23 -0.12 -5.66
N PHE A 124 22.71 0.17 -6.87
CA PHE A 124 22.62 -0.79 -7.98
C PHE A 124 23.52 -2.02 -7.80
N ASP A 125 24.53 -1.91 -6.94
CA ASP A 125 25.47 -2.99 -6.61
C ASP A 125 24.84 -3.98 -5.62
N THR A 126 24.04 -3.49 -4.66
CA THR A 126 23.31 -4.35 -3.71
C THR A 126 22.02 -4.94 -4.31
N PHE A 127 21.65 -4.54 -5.52
CA PHE A 127 20.47 -5.04 -6.22
C PHE A 127 20.81 -6.30 -7.03
N VAL A 128 20.17 -7.42 -6.69
CA VAL A 128 20.37 -8.70 -7.39
C VAL A 128 19.64 -8.69 -8.73
N GLU A 129 20.40 -8.74 -9.83
CA GLU A 129 19.85 -8.81 -11.18
C GLU A 129 19.40 -10.24 -11.53
N GLY A 130 18.28 -10.35 -12.23
CA GLY A 130 17.77 -11.57 -12.84
C GLY A 130 16.97 -11.26 -14.11
N LYS A 131 16.65 -12.28 -14.91
CA LYS A 131 15.96 -12.10 -16.22
C LYS A 131 14.66 -11.31 -16.11
N SER A 132 13.93 -11.43 -15.01
CA SER A 132 12.65 -10.76 -14.78
C SER A 132 12.78 -9.29 -14.40
N ASN A 133 13.92 -8.85 -13.86
CA ASN A 133 14.14 -7.47 -13.40
C ASN A 133 15.19 -6.71 -14.23
N GLN A 134 15.85 -7.38 -15.17
CA GLN A 134 16.89 -6.82 -16.03
C GLN A 134 16.43 -5.56 -16.77
N LEU A 135 15.23 -5.58 -17.36
CA LEU A 135 14.71 -4.41 -18.09
C LEU A 135 14.51 -3.21 -17.16
N ALA A 136 13.90 -3.42 -15.99
CA ALA A 136 13.66 -2.36 -15.02
C ALA A 136 14.99 -1.78 -14.49
N ARG A 137 15.95 -2.65 -14.16
CA ARG A 137 17.29 -2.25 -13.73
C ARG A 137 18.01 -1.44 -14.81
N ALA A 138 18.02 -1.91 -16.05
CA ALA A 138 18.68 -1.25 -17.16
C ALA A 138 18.09 0.15 -17.42
N ALA A 139 16.75 0.26 -17.42
CA ALA A 139 16.07 1.54 -17.56
C ALA A 139 16.41 2.50 -16.41
N SER A 140 16.38 2.01 -15.16
CA SER A 140 16.76 2.79 -13.97
C SER A 140 18.19 3.30 -14.04
N VAL A 141 19.15 2.45 -14.44
CA VAL A 141 20.55 2.86 -14.61
C VAL A 141 20.66 3.98 -15.65
N GLN A 142 20.07 3.79 -16.83
CA GLN A 142 20.13 4.79 -17.92
C GLN A 142 19.64 6.18 -17.50
N ILE A 143 18.54 6.24 -16.74
CA ILE A 143 18.01 7.50 -16.22
C ILE A 143 18.90 8.10 -15.14
N ALA A 144 19.46 7.27 -14.27
CA ALA A 144 20.38 7.73 -13.24
C ALA A 144 21.70 8.27 -13.81
N GLU A 145 22.14 7.74 -14.96
CA GLU A 145 23.32 8.25 -15.66
C GLU A 145 23.05 9.56 -16.40
N ASN A 146 21.87 9.69 -16.99
CA ASN A 146 21.48 10.83 -17.82
C ASN A 146 20.10 11.34 -17.39
N PRO A 147 20.00 12.02 -16.23
CA PRO A 147 18.72 12.47 -15.71
C PRO A 147 18.10 13.54 -16.63
N GLY A 148 16.85 13.32 -17.04
CA GLY A 148 16.06 14.29 -17.80
C GLY A 148 16.19 14.26 -19.32
N THR A 149 17.09 13.45 -19.90
CA THR A 149 17.30 13.42 -21.36
C THR A 149 16.80 12.15 -22.05
N VAL A 150 16.89 10.98 -21.41
CA VAL A 150 16.58 9.70 -22.07
C VAL A 150 15.13 9.26 -21.84
N TYR A 151 14.65 9.31 -20.60
CA TYR A 151 13.29 8.91 -20.22
C TYR A 151 12.77 9.75 -19.06
N ASN A 152 11.65 10.44 -19.27
CA ASN A 152 10.93 11.17 -18.23
C ASN A 152 9.43 11.21 -18.57
N PRO A 153 8.54 10.63 -17.73
CA PRO A 153 8.80 9.95 -16.46
C PRO A 153 9.18 8.46 -16.60
N LEU A 154 9.84 7.91 -15.58
CA LEU A 154 10.02 6.46 -15.42
C LEU A 154 8.92 5.89 -14.54
N PHE A 155 8.27 4.83 -15.02
CA PHE A 155 7.24 4.11 -14.27
C PHE A 155 7.63 2.64 -14.09
N ILE A 156 7.80 2.21 -12.84
CA ILE A 156 8.12 0.81 -12.48
C ILE A 156 6.93 0.21 -11.75
N TYR A 157 6.37 -0.88 -12.30
CA TYR A 157 5.26 -1.63 -11.70
C TYR A 157 5.63 -3.11 -11.51
N GLY A 158 4.95 -3.78 -10.59
CA GLY A 158 5.18 -5.18 -10.26
C GLY A 158 4.69 -5.53 -8.86
N GLY A 159 4.66 -6.83 -8.54
CA GLY A 159 4.28 -7.35 -7.23
C GLY A 159 5.14 -6.86 -6.06
N VAL A 160 4.72 -7.17 -4.84
CA VAL A 160 5.48 -6.85 -3.61
C VAL A 160 6.84 -7.58 -3.60
N GLY A 161 7.84 -7.00 -2.94
CA GLY A 161 9.16 -7.64 -2.80
C GLY A 161 10.03 -7.71 -4.07
N LEU A 162 9.57 -7.24 -5.23
CA LEU A 162 10.35 -7.26 -6.47
C LEU A 162 11.39 -6.13 -6.61
N GLY A 163 11.65 -5.40 -5.53
CA GLY A 163 12.72 -4.40 -5.49
C GLY A 163 12.40 -3.04 -6.16
N LYS A 164 11.14 -2.70 -6.39
CA LYS A 164 10.72 -1.37 -6.91
C LYS A 164 11.27 -0.22 -6.07
N THR A 165 11.09 -0.30 -4.76
CA THR A 165 11.60 0.69 -3.80
C THR A 165 13.12 0.74 -3.82
N HIS A 166 13.79 -0.41 -3.94
CA HIS A 166 15.25 -0.48 -4.04
C HIS A 166 15.76 0.25 -5.27
N LEU A 167 15.18 -0.03 -6.45
CA LEU A 167 15.55 0.62 -7.71
C LEU A 167 15.36 2.14 -7.64
N MET A 168 14.25 2.61 -7.06
CA MET A 168 14.00 4.05 -6.90
C MET A 168 15.06 4.75 -6.05
N HIS A 169 15.48 4.12 -4.95
CA HIS A 169 16.57 4.64 -4.11
C HIS A 169 17.93 4.57 -4.80
N ALA A 170 18.20 3.47 -5.51
CA ALA A 170 19.45 3.28 -6.24
C ALA A 170 19.65 4.37 -7.32
N VAL A 171 18.58 4.75 -8.03
CA VAL A 171 18.59 5.87 -8.98
C VAL A 171 19.01 7.16 -8.27
N GLY A 172 18.34 7.50 -7.16
CA GLY A 172 18.62 8.73 -6.43
C GLY A 172 20.05 8.78 -5.86
N ASN A 173 20.51 7.68 -5.28
CA ASN A 173 21.87 7.56 -4.75
C ASN A 173 22.93 7.68 -5.85
N LEU A 174 22.71 7.07 -7.02
CA LEU A 174 23.65 7.18 -8.13
C LEU A 174 23.71 8.61 -8.69
N ILE A 175 22.58 9.31 -8.76
CA ILE A 175 22.53 10.72 -9.20
C ILE A 175 23.33 11.62 -8.22
N ILE A 176 23.12 11.46 -6.91
CA ILE A 176 23.87 12.22 -5.88
C ILE A 176 25.37 11.90 -5.95
N ASN A 177 25.73 10.64 -6.13
CA ASN A 177 27.13 10.23 -6.24
C ASN A 177 27.82 10.81 -7.47
N LYS A 178 27.12 10.93 -8.61
CA LYS A 178 27.65 11.56 -9.82
C LYS A 178 27.66 13.09 -9.74
N ASN A 179 26.63 13.68 -9.15
CA ASN A 179 26.48 15.13 -9.00
C ASN A 179 26.04 15.48 -7.58
N PRO A 180 26.99 15.82 -6.68
CA PRO A 180 26.68 16.19 -5.30
C PRO A 180 25.79 17.44 -5.17
N GLU A 181 25.77 18.32 -6.18
CA GLU A 181 24.95 19.53 -6.21
C GLU A 181 23.50 19.24 -6.68
N ALA A 182 23.20 18.02 -7.12
CA ALA A 182 21.87 17.67 -7.60
C ALA A 182 20.85 17.61 -6.45
N LYS A 183 19.71 18.29 -6.65
CA LYS A 183 18.58 18.25 -5.71
C LYS A 183 17.70 17.04 -6.00
N VAL A 184 17.91 15.96 -5.25
CA VAL A 184 17.12 14.74 -5.35
C VAL A 184 16.19 14.64 -4.15
N VAL A 185 14.92 14.27 -4.36
CA VAL A 185 13.93 14.10 -3.29
C VAL A 185 13.19 12.79 -3.47
N TYR A 186 13.21 11.95 -2.44
CA TYR A 186 12.34 10.78 -2.35
C TYR A 186 11.11 11.08 -1.50
N LEU A 187 9.93 10.75 -2.02
CA LEU A 187 8.63 10.96 -1.37
C LEU A 187 7.75 9.73 -1.53
N HIS A 188 7.04 9.38 -0.46
CA HIS A 188 5.92 8.44 -0.55
C HIS A 188 4.66 9.18 -1.00
N SER A 189 3.76 8.50 -1.73
CA SER A 189 2.54 9.11 -2.25
C SER A 189 1.67 9.73 -1.15
N GLU A 190 1.57 9.06 0.00
CA GLU A 190 0.87 9.56 1.19
C GLU A 190 1.51 10.85 1.73
N GLY A 191 2.85 10.87 1.81
CA GLY A 191 3.61 12.04 2.25
C GLY A 191 3.50 13.22 1.28
N PHE A 192 3.38 12.96 -0.03
CA PHE A 192 3.12 14.01 -1.02
C PHE A 192 1.73 14.61 -0.85
N CYS A 193 0.71 13.76 -0.65
CA CYS A 193 -0.67 14.20 -0.43
C CYS A 193 -0.80 15.06 0.84
N CYS A 194 -0.23 14.60 1.96
CA CYS A 194 -0.27 15.35 3.22
C CYS A 194 0.49 16.67 3.15
N ARG A 195 1.65 16.72 2.48
CA ARG A 195 2.47 17.96 2.39
C ARG A 195 1.83 19.04 1.52
N ASN A 196 1.13 18.66 0.46
CA ASN A 196 0.43 19.60 -0.41
C ASN A 196 -0.99 19.94 0.08
N GLY A 197 -1.58 19.11 0.94
CA GLY A 197 -2.89 19.36 1.56
C GLY A 197 -2.87 20.37 2.71
N THR A 198 -1.71 20.63 3.33
CA THR A 198 -1.55 21.59 4.44
C THR A 198 -0.99 22.94 4.01
N SER A 199 -1.18 23.35 2.75
CA SER A 199 -0.88 24.74 2.36
C SER A 199 -1.88 25.65 3.11
N PRO A 200 -1.43 26.57 3.97
CA PRO A 200 -2.34 27.47 4.68
C PRO A 200 -3.02 28.36 3.64
N ALA A 201 -4.28 28.06 3.34
CA ALA A 201 -5.16 29.00 2.69
C ALA A 201 -5.29 30.22 3.61
N ALA A 202 -4.80 31.35 3.12
CA ALA A 202 -5.25 32.71 3.43
C ALA A 202 -5.76 32.92 4.87
N GLN A 203 -4.86 33.32 5.77
CA GLN A 203 -5.24 34.18 6.89
C GLN A 203 -5.02 35.63 6.44
N GLN A 204 -6.00 36.16 5.72
CA GLN A 204 -6.22 37.58 5.45
C GLN A 204 -7.74 37.77 5.33
N ASP A 205 -8.37 37.97 6.49
CA ASP A 205 -9.18 39.15 6.85
C ASP A 205 -9.68 38.99 8.29
#